data_AF-W6K3B0-F1
#
_entry.id   AF-W6K3B0-F1
#
_cell.length_a   1.000
_cell.length_b   1.000
_cell.length_c   1.000
_cell.angle_alpha   90.00
_cell.angle_beta   90.00
_cell.angle_gamma   90.00
#
_symmetry.space_group_name_H-M   'P 1'
#
loop_
_entity.id
_entity.type
_entity.pdbx_description
1 polymer ?
#
loop_
_entity_poly.entity_id
_entity_poly.type
_entity_poly.pdbx_seq_one_letter_code
_entity_poly.pdbx_strand_id
1 'polypeptide(L)'
;MLDVSDGLSRDAARIARASGCLIEIDSATLAADLNWAEGLVPRDQARACVLNGGEEHSLLATFPDRASVPEYWRILGRVEAPAAGEDPGVHLDGRPLTEAGWDHFHPVR
;
A
#
# COMPACT_ATOMS: atom_id res chain seq x y z
N MET A 1 5.30 -10.16 5.76
CA MET A 1 4.98 -10.41 4.34
C MET A 1 3.59 -11.01 4.27
N LEU A 2 2.82 -10.64 3.27
CA LEU A 2 1.52 -11.23 2.91
C LEU A 2 1.22 -10.95 1.43
N ASP A 3 0.22 -11.61 0.85
CA ASP A 3 -0.28 -11.34 -0.49
C ASP A 3 -1.26 -10.15 -0.52
N VAL A 4 -1.27 -9.40 -1.61
CA VAL A 4 -2.23 -8.31 -1.87
C VAL A 4 -3.48 -8.92 -2.49
N SER A 5 -4.54 -9.00 -1.69
CA SER A 5 -5.83 -9.58 -2.07
C SER A 5 -7.00 -8.63 -1.82
N ASP A 6 -6.95 -7.84 -0.73
CA ASP A 6 -8.02 -6.90 -0.41
C ASP A 6 -7.67 -5.44 -0.79
N GLY A 7 -6.46 -5.22 -1.31
CA GLY A 7 -5.98 -3.94 -1.81
C GLY A 7 -4.77 -3.42 -1.04
N LEU A 8 -3.86 -2.73 -1.74
CA LEU A 8 -2.57 -2.29 -1.21
C LEU A 8 -2.69 -1.51 0.10
N SER A 9 -3.65 -0.59 0.22
CA SER A 9 -3.83 0.23 1.43
C SER A 9 -4.16 -0.61 2.67
N ARG A 10 -5.12 -1.54 2.55
CA ARG A 10 -5.58 -2.43 3.63
C ARG A 10 -4.55 -3.49 3.98
N ASP A 11 -3.93 -4.10 2.98
CA ASP A 11 -2.93 -5.14 3.18
C ASP A 11 -1.62 -4.58 3.76
N ALA A 12 -1.19 -3.39 3.34
CA ALA A 12 -0.10 -2.67 4.02
C ALA A 12 -0.46 -2.33 5.47
N ALA A 13 -1.69 -1.88 5.75
CA ALA A 13 -2.10 -1.54 7.11
C ALA A 13 -2.15 -2.76 8.04
N ARG A 14 -2.47 -3.95 7.53
CA ARG A 14 -2.34 -5.21 8.28
C ARG A 14 -0.89 -5.49 8.67
N ILE A 15 0.07 -5.30 7.75
CA ILE A 15 1.50 -5.41 8.07
C ILE A 15 1.89 -4.39 9.14
N ALA A 16 1.51 -3.12 8.96
CA ALA A 16 1.85 -2.02 9.86
C ALA A 16 1.36 -2.29 11.28
N ARG A 17 0.07 -2.65 11.44
CA ARG A 17 -0.53 -2.98 12.73
C ARG A 17 0.10 -4.21 13.39
N ALA A 18 0.30 -5.28 12.64
CA ALA A 18 0.90 -6.50 13.19
C ALA A 18 2.38 -6.30 13.60
N SER A 19 3.07 -5.34 12.98
CA SER A 19 4.48 -5.07 13.20
C SER A 19 4.75 -3.87 14.13
N GLY A 20 3.72 -3.10 14.50
CA GLY A 20 3.88 -1.89 15.31
C GLY A 20 4.66 -0.78 14.60
N CYS A 21 4.51 -0.63 13.29
CA CYS A 21 5.27 0.33 12.49
C CYS A 21 4.40 1.23 11.60
N LEU A 22 5.02 2.23 11.00
CA LEU A 22 4.46 2.99 9.89
C LEU A 22 5.00 2.45 8.56
N ILE A 23 4.16 2.40 7.55
CA ILE A 23 4.56 2.15 6.16
C ILE A 23 4.35 3.42 5.36
N GLU A 24 5.43 4.05 4.91
CA GLU A 24 5.40 5.18 4.00
C GLU A 24 5.49 4.68 2.57
N ILE A 25 4.49 4.99 1.75
CA ILE A 25 4.44 4.69 0.32
C ILE A 25 4.72 5.98 -0.46
N ASP A 26 5.63 5.90 -1.42
CA ASP A 26 5.91 6.98 -2.37
C ASP A 26 5.05 6.77 -3.62
N SER A 27 4.12 7.69 -3.87
CA SER A 27 3.19 7.56 -5.00
C SER A 27 3.90 7.59 -6.36
N ALA A 28 5.12 8.13 -6.45
CA ALA A 28 5.90 8.10 -7.68
C ALA A 28 6.29 6.66 -8.08
N THR A 29 6.42 5.74 -7.11
CA THR A 29 6.72 4.32 -7.37
C THR A 29 5.54 3.56 -8.00
N LEU A 30 4.33 4.14 -7.87
CA LEU A 30 3.08 3.62 -8.44
C LEU A 30 2.73 4.27 -9.78
N ALA A 31 3.55 5.19 -10.28
CA ALA A 31 3.23 5.99 -11.46
C ALA A 31 2.95 5.13 -12.71
N ALA A 32 3.66 4.00 -12.88
CA ALA A 32 3.41 3.09 -14.00
C ALA A 32 2.00 2.47 -13.96
N ASP A 33 1.58 2.00 -12.78
CA ASP A 33 0.25 1.39 -12.58
C ASP A 33 -0.85 2.45 -12.74
N LEU A 34 -0.64 3.64 -12.17
CA LEU A 34 -1.55 4.77 -12.29
C LEU A 34 -1.70 5.21 -13.75
N ASN A 35 -0.60 5.40 -14.48
CA ASN A 35 -0.64 5.80 -15.88
C ASN A 35 -1.35 4.77 -16.76
N TRP A 36 -1.15 3.48 -16.48
CA TRP A 36 -1.84 2.41 -17.19
C TRP A 36 -3.36 2.47 -16.94
N ALA A 37 -3.77 2.59 -15.68
CA ALA A 37 -5.18 2.67 -15.31
C ALA A 37 -5.85 3.96 -15.80
N GLU A 38 -5.16 5.10 -15.77
CA GLU A 38 -5.65 6.39 -16.31
C GLU A 38 -5.90 6.35 -17.83
N GLY A 39 -5.30 5.39 -18.54
CA GLY A 39 -5.62 5.12 -19.94
C GLY A 39 -6.99 4.47 -20.17
N LEU A 40 -7.63 3.96 -19.11
CA LEU A 40 -8.88 3.19 -19.16
C LEU A 40 -10.02 3.83 -18.37
N VAL A 41 -9.70 4.50 -17.26
CA VAL A 41 -10.68 5.08 -16.33
C VAL A 41 -10.24 6.48 -15.87
N PRO A 42 -11.16 7.32 -15.35
CA PRO A 42 -10.81 8.60 -14.75
C PRO A 42 -9.77 8.48 -13.63
N ARG A 43 -8.99 9.53 -13.42
CA ARG A 43 -7.84 9.55 -12.50
C ARG A 43 -8.17 9.15 -11.06
N ASP A 44 -9.30 9.59 -10.54
CA ASP A 44 -9.78 9.21 -9.21
C ASP A 44 -10.07 7.71 -9.12
N GLN A 45 -10.69 7.14 -10.15
CA GLN A 45 -10.95 5.71 -10.24
C GLN A 45 -9.66 4.90 -10.45
N ALA A 46 -8.73 5.38 -11.27
CA ALA A 46 -7.42 4.76 -11.46
C ALA A 46 -6.66 4.67 -10.13
N ARG A 47 -6.66 5.75 -9.34
CA ARG A 47 -6.09 5.75 -7.98
C ARG A 47 -6.79 4.75 -7.06
N ALA A 48 -8.12 4.66 -7.13
CA ALA A 48 -8.87 3.68 -6.35
C ALA A 48 -8.51 2.24 -6.73
N CYS A 49 -8.36 1.94 -8.03
CA CYS A 49 -7.91 0.62 -8.49
C CYS A 49 -6.52 0.27 -7.94
N VAL A 50 -5.54 1.17 -8.08
CA VAL A 50 -4.15 0.88 -7.67
C VAL A 50 -4.01 0.75 -6.14
N LEU A 51 -4.72 1.57 -5.37
CA LEU A 51 -4.57 1.57 -3.91
C LEU A 51 -5.51 0.60 -3.20
N ASN A 52 -6.69 0.34 -3.77
CA ASN A 52 -7.82 -0.29 -3.08
C ASN A 52 -8.51 -1.40 -3.90
N GLY A 53 -7.98 -1.75 -5.07
CA GLY A 53 -8.57 -2.78 -5.94
C GLY A 53 -8.59 -4.15 -5.28
N GLY A 54 -7.42 -4.78 -5.18
CA GLY A 54 -7.28 -6.14 -4.67
C GLY A 54 -7.30 -7.18 -5.80
N GLU A 55 -7.19 -8.46 -5.43
CA GLU A 55 -7.10 -9.62 -6.33
C GLU A 55 -5.87 -9.64 -7.25
N GLU A 56 -4.85 -8.81 -7.01
CA GLU A 56 -3.61 -8.89 -7.77
C GLU A 56 -2.77 -10.13 -7.40
N HIS A 57 -3.01 -10.72 -6.22
CA HIS A 57 -2.27 -11.87 -5.67
C HIS A 57 -0.75 -11.70 -5.72
N SER A 58 -0.30 -10.44 -5.71
CA SER A 58 1.10 -10.04 -5.67
C SER A 58 1.61 -10.09 -4.23
N LEU A 59 2.91 -10.24 -4.01
CA LEU A 59 3.46 -10.26 -2.66
C LEU A 59 3.82 -8.86 -2.16
N LEU A 60 3.52 -8.57 -0.89
CA LEU A 60 3.93 -7.37 -0.16
C LEU A 60 4.81 -7.76 1.03
N ALA A 61 6.04 -7.22 1.08
CA ALA A 61 7.03 -7.55 2.09
C ALA A 61 7.85 -6.33 2.50
N THR A 62 8.49 -6.44 3.66
CA THR A 62 9.45 -5.46 4.19
C THR A 62 10.81 -6.14 4.33
N PHE A 63 11.88 -5.36 4.15
CA PHE A 63 13.26 -5.83 4.20
C PHE A 63 14.09 -4.90 5.11
N PRO A 64 15.18 -5.39 5.73
CA PRO A 64 16.02 -4.57 6.61
C PRO A 64 16.61 -3.33 5.92
N ASP A 65 16.97 -3.47 4.64
CA ASP A 65 17.51 -2.40 3.81
C ASP A 65 17.24 -2.64 2.31
N ARG A 66 17.56 -1.63 1.49
CA ARG A 66 17.37 -1.68 0.04
C ARG A 66 18.22 -2.76 -0.65
N ALA A 67 19.39 -3.11 -0.11
CA ALA A 67 20.28 -4.10 -0.71
C ALA A 67 19.78 -5.54 -0.48
N SER A 68 18.92 -5.73 0.50
CA SER A 68 18.28 -7.01 0.85
C SER A 68 17.04 -7.33 0.00
N VAL A 69 16.60 -6.39 -0.85
CA VAL A 69 15.42 -6.57 -1.71
C VAL A 69 15.79 -7.43 -2.93
N PRO A 70 15.07 -8.54 -3.21
CA PRO A 70 15.35 -9.35 -4.40
C PRO A 70 15.09 -8.59 -5.71
N GLU A 71 15.84 -8.91 -6.77
CA GLU A 71 15.84 -8.17 -8.04
C GLU A 71 14.46 -7.97 -8.68
N TYR A 72 13.57 -8.95 -8.55
CA TYR A 72 12.23 -8.92 -9.17
C TYR A 72 11.18 -8.17 -8.33
N TRP A 73 11.59 -7.51 -7.25
CA TRP A 73 10.72 -6.73 -6.39
C TRP A 73 10.84 -5.24 -6.69
N ARG A 74 9.69 -4.56 -6.64
CA ARG A 74 9.61 -3.12 -6.70
C ARG A 74 9.57 -2.55 -5.28
N ILE A 75 10.47 -1.62 -4.98
CA ILE A 75 10.44 -0.87 -3.71
C ILE A 75 9.37 0.22 -3.83
N LEU A 76 8.32 0.14 -2.99
CA LEU A 76 7.23 1.12 -2.95
C LEU A 76 7.48 2.29 -2.00
N GLY A 77 8.41 2.13 -1.06
CA GLY A 77 8.65 3.12 -0.02
C GLY A 77 9.51 2.57 1.11
N ARG A 78 9.15 2.87 2.36
CA ARG A 78 9.96 2.52 3.54
C ARG A 78 9.10 2.23 4.78
N VAL A 79 9.69 1.52 5.73
CA VAL A 79 9.13 1.31 7.07
C VAL A 79 9.73 2.33 8.02
N GLU A 80 8.91 2.94 8.84
CA GLU A 80 9.33 3.90 9.86
C GLU A 80 8.84 3.48 11.26
N ALA A 81 9.54 3.95 12.28
CA ALA A 81 9.05 3.86 13.65
C ALA A 81 7.97 4.93 13.87
N PRO A 82 6.83 4.60 14.48
CA PRO A 82 5.83 5.60 14.86
C PRO A 82 6.41 6.61 15.85
N ALA A 83 5.97 7.86 15.78
CA ALA A 83 6.27 8.84 16.82
C ALA A 83 5.62 8.44 18.16
N ALA A 84 6.08 9.07 19.26
CA ALA A 84 5.51 8.79 20.58
C ALA A 84 4.00 9.12 20.61
N GLY A 85 3.18 8.09 20.81
CA GLY A 85 1.71 8.20 20.84
C GLY A 85 1.04 8.14 19.47
N GLU A 86 1.78 7.88 18.40
CA GLU A 86 1.25 7.63 17.06
C GLU A 86 0.90 6.14 16.89
N ASP A 87 -0.27 5.87 16.31
CA ASP A 87 -0.70 4.51 16.02
C ASP A 87 0.01 3.97 14.76
N PRO A 88 0.27 2.65 14.67
CA PRO A 88 0.73 2.03 13.44
C PRO A 88 -0.24 2.27 12.28
N GLY A 89 0.29 2.45 11.08
CA GLY A 89 -0.52 2.83 9.94
C GLY A 89 0.25 2.95 8.63
N VAL A 90 -0.45 3.46 7.62
CA VAL A 90 0.11 3.66 6.27
C VAL A 90 0.03 5.14 5.93
N HIS A 91 1.10 5.65 5.34
CA HIS A 91 1.20 6.98 4.80
C HIS A 91 1.42 6.92 3.29
N LEU A 92 0.84 7.87 2.57
CA LEU A 92 1.08 8.11 1.15
C LEU A 92 1.55 9.56 0.98
N ASP A 93 2.79 9.74 0.55
CA ASP A 93 3.45 11.04 0.40
C ASP A 93 3.37 11.89 1.69
N GLY A 94 3.65 11.27 2.84
CA GLY A 94 3.64 11.87 4.17
C GLY A 94 2.26 12.21 4.73
N ARG A 95 1.18 11.65 4.15
CA ARG A 95 -0.20 11.85 4.63
C ARG A 95 -0.86 10.53 4.99
N PRO A 96 -1.67 10.46 6.06
CA PRO A 96 -2.39 9.23 6.42
C PRO A 96 -3.20 8.69 5.25
N LEU A 97 -2.95 7.43 4.91
CA LEU A 97 -3.69 6.70 3.90
C LEU A 97 -4.77 5.88 4.61
N THR A 98 -6.02 6.32 4.48
CA THR A 98 -7.17 5.58 5.01
C THR A 98 -7.27 4.21 4.33
N GLU A 99 -7.39 3.17 5.14
CA GLU A 99 -7.63 1.79 4.67
C GLU A 99 -8.94 1.73 3.87
N ALA A 100 -8.87 1.20 2.65
CA ALA A 100 -10.03 0.90 1.82
C ALA A 100 -9.84 -0.47 1.14
N GLY A 101 -10.69 -0.81 0.18
CA GLY A 101 -10.66 -2.11 -0.49
C GLY A 101 -11.61 -3.14 0.11
N TRP A 102 -11.53 -4.39 -0.34
CA TRP A 102 -12.62 -5.36 -0.18
C TRP A 102 -12.89 -5.73 1.29
N ASP A 103 -14.16 -5.70 1.67
CA ASP A 103 -14.69 -6.17 2.96
C ASP A 103 -16.01 -6.90 2.73
N HIS A 104 -16.14 -8.10 3.30
CA HIS A 104 -17.32 -8.95 3.11
C HIS A 104 -18.61 -8.35 3.68
N PHE A 105 -18.51 -7.46 4.68
CA PHE A 105 -19.66 -6.96 5.44
C PHE A 105 -19.77 -5.43 5.41
N HIS A 106 -18.71 -4.72 5.02
CA HIS A 106 -18.64 -3.26 4.99
C HIS A 106 -18.22 -2.74 3.62
N PRO A 107 -19.17 -2.50 2.69
CA PRO A 107 -18.81 -1.95 1.38
C PRO A 107 -18.03 -0.64 1.53
N VAL A 108 -16.98 -0.49 0.72
CA VAL A 108 -16.20 0.75 0.61
C VAL A 108 -17.17 1.88 0.25
N ARG A 109 -17.24 2.91 1.10
CA ARG A 109 -18.04 4.12 0.85
C ARG A 109 -17.26 5.11 0.01
#